data_AF-A0A2E6K4R3-F1
#
_entry.id   AF-A0A2E6K4R3-F1
#
_cell.length_a   1.000
_cell.length_b   1.000
_cell.length_c   1.000
_cell.angle_alpha   90.00
_cell.angle_beta   90.00
_cell.angle_gamma   90.00
#
_symmetry.space_group_name_H-M   'P 1'
#
loop_
_entity.id
_entity.type
_entity.pdbx_description
1 polymer ?
#
loop_
_entity_poly.entity_id
_entity_poly.type
_entity_poly.pdbx_seq_one_letter_code
_entity_poly.pdbx_strand_id
1 'polypeptide(L)'
;MLGKSDPDAPFSQEQWEQLNKTFAGKHFERMKLHYSDYRGAPRHYCRKLTSNRPHRMGGFHDGVQSEPSENPLGQMLLMQIASDDEMYWCWGDIGAYSFWIRPDHLDALNFSGVDVFEECG
;
A
#
# COMPACT_ATOMS: atom_id res chain seq x y z
N MET A 1 -16.13 4.88 28.80
CA MET A 1 -15.14 5.22 29.85
C MET A 1 -13.91 5.74 29.15
N LEU A 2 -13.53 6.99 29.44
CA LEU A 2 -12.31 7.65 28.97
C LEU A 2 -11.12 7.22 29.84
N GLY A 3 -9.92 7.12 29.23
CA GLY A 3 -8.62 6.98 29.89
C GLY A 3 -8.14 5.52 29.95
N LYS A 4 -7.00 5.16 29.38
CA LYS A 4 -5.70 5.85 29.40
C LYS A 4 -5.07 5.90 28.01
N SER A 5 -4.34 6.98 27.71
CA SER A 5 -3.42 7.03 26.57
C SER A 5 -2.39 5.93 26.77
N ASP A 6 -2.46 4.91 25.93
CA ASP A 6 -1.41 3.90 25.82
C ASP A 6 -0.11 4.63 25.42
N PRO A 7 0.97 4.57 26.22
CA PRO A 7 2.22 5.24 25.90
C PRO A 7 2.89 4.69 24.63
N ASP A 8 2.49 3.49 24.19
CA ASP A 8 2.91 2.90 22.92
C ASP A 8 1.89 3.17 21.80
N ALA A 9 0.85 3.98 22.06
CA ALA A 9 -0.07 4.40 21.01
C ALA A 9 0.70 5.22 19.96
N PRO A 10 0.65 4.83 18.68
CA PRO A 10 1.37 5.53 17.62
C PRO A 10 0.87 6.96 17.38
N PHE A 11 -0.22 7.38 18.04
CA PHE A 11 -0.86 8.69 17.87
C PHE A 11 -1.30 9.29 19.21
N SER A 12 -1.15 10.62 19.31
CA SER A 12 -1.69 11.43 20.41
C SER A 12 -3.22 11.49 20.37
N GLN A 13 -3.84 11.91 21.48
CA GLN A 13 -5.30 12.03 21.55
C GLN A 13 -5.87 13.04 20.54
N GLU A 14 -5.16 14.15 20.31
CA GLU A 14 -5.55 15.16 19.31
C GLU A 14 -5.48 14.59 17.88
N GLN A 15 -4.43 13.82 17.59
CA GLN A 15 -4.30 13.11 16.31
C GLN A 15 -5.45 12.11 16.12
N TRP A 16 -5.84 11.38 17.17
CA TRP A 16 -6.99 10.48 17.14
C TRP A 16 -8.31 11.21 16.86
N GLU A 17 -8.55 12.35 17.51
CA GLU A 17 -9.74 13.16 17.28
C GLU A 17 -9.79 13.70 15.84
N GLN A 18 -8.66 14.15 15.31
CA GLN A 18 -8.54 14.62 13.94
C GLN A 18 -8.77 13.50 12.91
N LEU A 19 -8.20 12.31 13.14
CA LEU A 19 -8.43 11.12 12.30
C LEU A 19 -9.91 10.73 12.32
N ASN A 20 -10.50 10.62 13.51
CA ASN A 20 -11.92 10.28 13.66
C ASN A 20 -12.82 11.28 12.93
N LYS A 21 -12.53 12.58 13.05
CA LYS A 21 -13.28 13.61 12.31
C LYS A 21 -13.12 13.49 10.78
N THR A 22 -11.92 13.15 10.32
CA THR A 22 -11.58 13.02 8.89
C THR A 22 -12.26 11.81 8.24
N PHE A 23 -12.45 10.74 9.02
CA PHE A 23 -12.99 9.46 8.56
C PHE A 23 -14.44 9.21 8.99
N ALA A 24 -15.03 10.09 9.80
CA ALA A 24 -16.43 10.00 10.22
C ALA A 24 -17.37 9.95 9.01
N GLY A 25 -18.27 8.96 9.01
CA GLY A 25 -19.26 8.77 7.94
C GLY A 25 -18.72 8.19 6.63
N LYS A 26 -17.43 7.89 6.54
CA LYS A 26 -16.86 7.20 5.36
C LYS A 26 -17.05 5.69 5.50
N HIS A 27 -17.40 5.04 4.38
CA HIS A 27 -17.50 3.59 4.30
C HIS A 27 -16.14 2.99 3.96
N PHE A 28 -15.70 2.00 4.74
CA PHE A 28 -14.46 1.28 4.52
C PHE A 28 -14.77 -0.18 4.26
N GLU A 29 -14.40 -0.68 3.09
CA GLU A 29 -14.41 -2.10 2.83
C GLU A 29 -13.09 -2.71 3.30
N ARG A 30 -13.19 -3.73 4.16
CA ARG A 30 -12.03 -4.49 4.56
C ARG A 30 -11.62 -5.38 3.39
N MET A 31 -10.62 -4.96 2.64
CA MET A 31 -9.94 -5.83 1.71
C MET A 31 -9.01 -6.76 2.50
N LYS A 32 -9.24 -8.07 2.42
CA LYS A 32 -8.29 -9.06 2.94
C LYS A 32 -7.19 -9.23 1.92
N LEU A 33 -5.99 -8.77 2.26
CA LEU A 33 -4.79 -9.12 1.50
C LEU A 33 -4.45 -10.57 1.82
N HIS A 34 -4.46 -11.43 0.79
CA HIS A 34 -4.05 -12.82 0.90
C HIS A 34 -2.55 -12.88 0.62
N TYR A 35 -1.74 -13.10 1.66
CA TYR A 35 -0.31 -13.40 1.50
C TYR A 35 -0.11 -14.92 1.41
N SER A 36 0.89 -15.35 0.66
CA SER A 36 1.26 -16.77 0.62
C SER A 36 2.32 -17.07 1.70
N ASP A 37 2.13 -18.15 2.47
CA ASP A 37 3.14 -18.66 3.43
C ASP A 37 4.21 -19.44 2.64
N TYR A 38 4.93 -18.76 1.75
CA TYR A 38 5.92 -19.38 0.87
C TYR A 38 7.30 -19.47 1.55
N ARG A 39 7.50 -20.50 2.37
CA ARG A 39 8.77 -20.80 3.07
C ARG A 39 9.82 -21.48 2.19
N GLY A 40 10.03 -21.01 0.96
CA GLY A 40 10.79 -21.80 -0.04
C GLY A 40 11.69 -21.06 -1.03
N ALA A 41 11.57 -19.75 -1.23
CA ALA A 41 12.36 -19.08 -2.27
C ALA A 41 13.83 -18.87 -1.82
N PRO A 42 14.83 -19.17 -2.67
CA PRO A 42 16.22 -18.90 -2.35
C PRO A 42 16.45 -17.39 -2.23
N ARG A 43 16.87 -16.94 -1.03
CA ARG A 43 17.15 -15.56 -0.60
C ARG A 43 17.99 -14.69 -1.55
N HIS A 44 18.65 -15.29 -2.53
CA HIS A 44 19.54 -14.60 -3.47
C HIS A 44 18.78 -13.77 -4.52
N TYR A 45 17.54 -14.16 -4.86
CA TYR A 45 16.69 -13.40 -5.79
C TYR A 45 15.95 -12.26 -5.08
N CYS A 46 15.49 -12.49 -3.83
CA CYS A 46 14.82 -11.47 -3.00
C CYS A 46 15.66 -10.20 -2.80
N ARG A 47 17.00 -10.29 -2.77
CA ARG A 47 17.89 -9.12 -2.58
C ARG A 47 17.77 -8.03 -3.65
N LYS A 48 17.35 -8.37 -4.88
CA LYS A 48 17.13 -7.38 -5.93
C LYS A 48 15.74 -6.72 -5.82
N LEU A 49 14.78 -7.39 -5.21
CA LEU A 49 13.42 -6.88 -4.98
C LEU A 49 13.34 -6.04 -3.70
N THR A 50 14.06 -6.44 -2.64
CA THR A 50 14.06 -5.75 -1.34
C THR A 50 14.87 -4.45 -1.30
N SER A 51 15.79 -4.20 -2.25
CA SER A 51 16.64 -2.99 -2.21
C SER A 51 16.24 -1.86 -3.16
N ASN A 52 15.35 -2.09 -4.14
CA ASN A 52 15.04 -1.06 -5.15
C ASN A 52 13.54 -0.81 -5.37
N ARG A 53 12.63 -1.51 -4.70
CA ARG A 53 11.18 -1.30 -4.82
C ARG A 53 10.54 -1.02 -3.45
N PRO A 54 10.78 0.18 -2.87
CA PRO A 54 10.21 0.55 -1.57
C PRO A 54 8.68 0.62 -1.64
N HIS A 55 8.04 0.22 -0.52
CA HIS A 55 6.68 0.65 -0.21
C HIS A 55 6.62 2.16 -0.29
N ARG A 56 5.61 2.70 -0.98
CA ARG A 56 5.50 4.15 -1.20
C ARG A 56 4.06 4.58 -1.35
N MET A 57 3.84 5.86 -1.10
CA MET A 57 2.62 6.59 -1.41
C MET A 57 2.99 7.63 -2.47
N GLY A 58 2.34 7.63 -3.63
CA GLY A 58 2.75 8.53 -4.72
C GLY A 58 4.04 8.11 -5.44
N GLY A 59 4.47 8.97 -6.36
CA GLY A 59 5.71 8.84 -7.12
C GLY A 59 5.57 7.96 -8.36
N PHE A 60 6.71 7.48 -8.85
CA PHE A 60 6.78 6.61 -10.03
C PHE A 60 6.37 5.19 -9.67
N HIS A 61 5.61 4.55 -10.56
CA HIS A 61 5.46 3.11 -10.57
C HIS A 61 6.78 2.45 -10.94
N ASP A 62 7.15 1.43 -10.19
CA ASP A 62 8.31 0.57 -10.47
C ASP A 62 7.81 -0.88 -10.49
N GLY A 63 7.26 -1.26 -11.65
CA GLY A 63 6.65 -2.56 -11.89
C GLY A 63 7.66 -3.70 -11.85
N VAL A 64 7.17 -4.90 -11.56
CA VAL A 64 7.96 -6.14 -11.63
C VAL A 64 8.07 -6.59 -13.08
N GLN A 65 6.99 -6.45 -13.83
CA GLN A 65 6.85 -6.79 -15.25
C GLN A 65 6.78 -5.54 -16.13
N SER A 66 6.18 -4.45 -15.63
CA SER A 66 6.00 -3.20 -16.36
C SER A 66 7.21 -2.26 -16.22
N GLU A 67 7.50 -1.50 -17.28
CA GLU A 67 8.49 -0.41 -17.23
C GLU A 67 8.05 0.72 -16.28
N PRO A 68 9.00 1.40 -15.61
CA PRO A 68 8.67 2.52 -14.73
C PRO A 68 7.96 3.67 -15.45
N SER A 69 6.90 4.20 -14.85
CA SER A 69 6.06 5.24 -15.43
C SER A 69 5.43 6.11 -14.35
N GLU A 70 5.35 7.42 -14.55
CA GLU A 70 4.63 8.34 -13.65
C GLU A 70 3.11 8.27 -13.84
N ASN A 71 2.68 8.00 -15.07
CA ASN A 71 1.29 8.21 -15.45
C ASN A 71 0.92 7.36 -16.67
N PRO A 72 0.88 6.02 -16.53
CA PRO A 72 0.65 5.14 -17.67
C PRO A 72 -0.75 5.32 -18.29
N LEU A 73 -1.72 5.93 -17.60
CA LEU A 73 -3.14 5.96 -18.00
C LEU A 73 -3.92 7.25 -17.62
N GLY A 74 -3.26 8.37 -17.35
CA GLY A 74 -3.90 9.56 -16.76
C GLY A 74 -4.19 9.42 -15.26
N GLN A 75 -3.66 8.38 -14.61
CA GLN A 75 -3.80 8.07 -13.19
C GLN A 75 -2.47 8.25 -12.47
N MET A 76 -2.57 8.54 -11.18
CA MET A 76 -1.42 8.68 -10.29
C MET A 76 -1.31 7.43 -9.42
N LEU A 77 -0.08 7.02 -9.12
CA LEU A 77 0.16 5.98 -8.12
C LEU A 77 -0.30 6.52 -6.77
N LEU A 78 -1.30 5.88 -6.17
CA LEU A 78 -1.74 6.20 -4.81
C LEU A 78 -0.80 5.53 -3.80
N MET A 79 -0.53 4.25 -4.01
CA MET A 79 0.27 3.43 -3.10
C MET A 79 0.87 2.24 -3.85
N GLN A 80 2.08 1.82 -3.47
CA GLN A 80 2.67 0.56 -3.88
C GLN A 80 3.11 -0.20 -2.63
N ILE A 81 2.77 -1.49 -2.56
CA ILE A 81 3.15 -2.41 -1.50
C ILE A 81 3.87 -3.59 -2.15
N ALA A 82 5.17 -3.70 -1.91
CA ALA A 82 5.97 -4.80 -2.43
C ALA A 82 5.94 -6.01 -1.50
N SER A 83 6.44 -7.16 -1.97
CA SER A 83 6.86 -8.23 -1.08
C SER A 83 8.02 -7.74 -0.22
N ASP A 84 7.99 -8.07 1.07
CA ASP A 84 8.91 -7.55 2.07
C ASP A 84 9.18 -8.60 3.14
N ASP A 85 10.42 -9.06 3.19
CA ASP A 85 10.88 -10.09 4.12
C ASP A 85 10.80 -9.62 5.58
N GLU A 86 11.06 -8.35 5.87
CA GLU A 86 11.03 -7.80 7.24
C GLU A 86 9.60 -7.74 7.78
N MET A 87 8.63 -7.53 6.89
CA MET A 87 7.19 -7.54 7.20
C MET A 87 6.56 -8.94 7.05
N TYR A 88 7.34 -9.94 6.62
CA TYR A 88 6.87 -11.28 6.26
C TYR A 88 5.74 -11.27 5.22
N TRP A 89 5.77 -10.33 4.27
CA TRP A 89 4.79 -10.21 3.19
C TRP A 89 5.34 -10.80 1.90
N CYS A 90 4.57 -11.70 1.27
CA CYS A 90 4.88 -12.25 -0.03
C CYS A 90 3.62 -12.29 -0.92
N TRP A 91 3.69 -11.57 -2.03
CA TRP A 91 2.63 -11.50 -3.05
C TRP A 91 3.07 -12.33 -4.25
N GLY A 92 2.33 -13.39 -4.62
CA GLY A 92 2.72 -14.26 -5.73
C GLY A 92 4.15 -14.81 -5.59
N ASP A 93 4.92 -14.78 -6.69
CA ASP A 93 6.38 -15.02 -6.69
C ASP A 93 7.15 -13.69 -6.52
N ILE A 94 7.12 -13.15 -5.29
CA ILE A 94 7.84 -11.93 -4.89
C ILE A 94 7.43 -10.69 -5.72
N GLY A 95 6.12 -10.51 -5.85
CA GLY A 95 5.47 -9.43 -6.56
C GLY A 95 5.21 -8.17 -5.75
N ALA A 96 4.41 -7.27 -6.32
CA ALA A 96 3.94 -6.04 -5.70
C ALA A 96 2.51 -5.69 -6.13
N TYR A 97 1.77 -5.07 -5.21
CA TYR A 97 0.50 -4.42 -5.50
C TYR A 97 0.71 -2.93 -5.75
N SER A 98 0.04 -2.41 -6.78
CA SER A 98 0.00 -1.00 -7.13
C SER A 98 -1.44 -0.51 -7.18
N PHE A 99 -1.71 0.57 -6.46
CA PHE A 99 -3.03 1.20 -6.33
C PHE A 99 -3.01 2.50 -7.11
N TRP A 100 -3.96 2.68 -8.03
CA TRP A 100 -4.00 3.81 -8.95
C TRP A 100 -5.28 4.61 -8.76
N ILE A 101 -5.15 5.93 -8.79
CA ILE A 101 -6.27 6.85 -8.62
C ILE A 101 -6.23 7.97 -9.65
N ARG A 102 -7.40 8.40 -10.13
CA ARG A 102 -7.47 9.62 -10.95
C ARG A 102 -7.26 10.87 -10.07
N PRO A 103 -6.60 11.92 -10.57
CA PRO A 103 -6.40 13.16 -9.81
C PRO A 103 -7.69 13.77 -9.27
N ASP A 104 -8.74 13.85 -10.09
CA ASP A 104 -10.03 14.45 -9.71
C ASP A 104 -10.79 13.63 -8.65
N HIS A 105 -10.56 12.31 -8.62
CA HIS A 105 -11.05 11.45 -7.53
C HIS A 105 -10.29 11.71 -6.22
N LEU A 106 -8.99 11.93 -6.28
CA LEU A 106 -8.19 12.27 -5.10
C LEU A 106 -8.63 13.63 -4.52
N ASP A 107 -8.84 14.63 -5.37
CA ASP A 107 -9.32 15.95 -4.97
C ASP A 107 -10.70 15.89 -4.28
N ALA A 108 -11.57 15.01 -4.76
CA ALA A 108 -12.88 14.75 -4.17
C ALA A 108 -12.85 13.80 -2.96
N LEU A 109 -11.67 13.30 -2.56
CA LEU A 109 -11.50 12.24 -1.55
C LEU A 109 -12.35 10.99 -1.83
N ASN A 110 -12.58 10.69 -3.11
CA ASN A 110 -13.39 9.58 -3.58
C ASN A 110 -12.50 8.41 -4.03
N PHE A 111 -12.34 7.43 -3.15
CA PHE A 111 -11.50 6.25 -3.41
C PHE A 111 -12.26 5.07 -4.03
N SER A 112 -13.54 5.23 -4.38
CA SER A 112 -14.36 4.12 -4.91
C SER A 112 -13.96 3.65 -6.30
N GLY A 113 -13.20 4.46 -7.05
CA GLY A 113 -12.67 4.12 -8.38
C GLY A 113 -11.16 3.92 -8.39
N VAL A 114 -10.58 3.38 -7.32
CA VAL A 114 -9.16 3.00 -7.27
C VAL A 114 -8.99 1.68 -8.00
N ASP A 115 -8.06 1.65 -8.96
CA ASP A 115 -7.66 0.43 -9.65
C ASP A 115 -6.51 -0.24 -8.91
N VAL A 116 -6.49 -1.57 -8.88
CA VAL A 116 -5.47 -2.37 -8.20
C VAL A 116 -4.85 -3.34 -9.20
N PHE A 117 -3.54 -3.26 -9.36
CA PHE A 117 -2.76 -4.20 -10.18
C PHE A 117 -1.78 -4.96 -9.31
N GLU A 118 -1.64 -6.25 -9.61
CA GLU A 118 -0.63 -7.13 -9.03
C GLU A 118 0.33 -7.53 -10.15
N GLU A 119 1.62 -7.43 -9.88
CA GLU A 119 2.65 -7.93 -10.77
C GLU A 119 3.60 -8.85 -9.96
N CYS A 120 3.78 -10.09 -10.41
CA CYS A 120 4.73 -11.05 -9.84
C CYS A 120 5.57 -11.76 -10.93
N GLY A 121 6.64 -12.44 -10.49
CA GLY A 121 7.59 -13.18 -11.33
C GLY A 121 7.09 -14.55 -11.77
#